data_AF-N9GL17-F1
#
_entry.id   AF-N9GL17-F1
#
_cell.length_a   1.000
_cell.length_b   1.000
_cell.length_c   1.000
_cell.angle_alpha   90.00
_cell.angle_beta   90.00
_cell.angle_gamma   90.00
#
_symmetry.space_group_name_H-M   'P 1'
#
loop_
_entity.id
_entity.type
_entity.pdbx_description
1 polymer ?
#
loop_
_entity_poly.entity_id
_entity_poly.type
_entity_poly.pdbx_seq_one_letter_code
_entity_poly.pdbx_strand_id
1 'polypeptide(L)'
;MKHNQSGATLIVVLIFLVAITIIGTIAIRQSIVGLNIATNSQVSQLVMQNSDAAFFNIEHAENLAQSFSGSGMFGYINNESDKDKELVFCFRGDQSDFFDINKISLMQWESGKTQPTYNALGTDGYCDARTNVSGNWFTSGRKAVMTQVAVKFPTAIEQDPFYDRQRGTDPKEAQIEEAKRVKIFAVSLMPSLSSVDRNFINVCLQQRMSELSIPEDTTAPTIPAGTADKDNPLKTVTECLASLNVPFTTQVSEYTITQNFS
;
A
#
# COMPACT_ATOMS: atom_id res chain seq x y z
N MET A 1 -15.40 45.78 -65.89
CA MET A 1 -15.75 44.61 -65.06
C MET A 1 -14.52 44.14 -64.27
N LYS A 2 -14.29 44.59 -63.03
CA LYS A 2 -13.24 44.01 -62.16
C LYS A 2 -13.40 44.44 -60.69
N HIS A 3 -14.38 43.91 -59.96
CA HIS A 3 -14.48 44.13 -58.49
C HIS A 3 -15.21 43.00 -57.73
N ASN A 4 -14.95 41.72 -58.05
CA ASN A 4 -15.59 40.61 -57.31
C ASN A 4 -14.66 39.43 -56.92
N GLN A 5 -13.33 39.62 -56.98
CA GLN A 5 -12.35 38.53 -56.75
C GLN A 5 -11.58 38.67 -55.43
N SER A 6 -11.61 39.82 -54.75
CA SER A 6 -10.83 40.05 -53.52
C SER A 6 -11.52 39.61 -52.22
N GLY A 7 -12.84 39.35 -52.25
CA GLY A 7 -13.59 38.89 -51.07
C GLY A 7 -13.58 37.37 -50.91
N ALA A 8 -13.58 36.63 -52.03
CA ALA A 8 -13.58 35.16 -52.02
C ALA A 8 -12.26 34.58 -51.51
N THR A 9 -11.12 35.21 -51.83
CA THR A 9 -9.80 34.75 -51.37
C THR A 9 -9.63 34.86 -49.86
N LEU A 10 -10.15 35.93 -49.24
CA LEU A 10 -10.06 36.12 -47.79
C LEU A 10 -10.89 35.07 -47.02
N ILE A 11 -12.08 34.74 -47.51
CA ILE A 11 -12.94 33.70 -46.90
C ILE A 11 -12.27 32.33 -47.01
N VAL A 12 -11.71 31.99 -48.17
CA VAL A 12 -11.01 30.71 -48.36
C VAL A 12 -9.81 30.59 -47.42
N VAL A 13 -8.97 31.63 -47.32
CA VAL A 13 -7.81 31.62 -46.41
C VAL A 13 -8.24 31.47 -44.95
N LEU A 14 -9.32 32.13 -44.54
CA LEU A 14 -9.82 32.06 -43.17
C LEU A 14 -10.35 30.66 -42.83
N ILE A 15 -11.06 30.01 -43.77
CA ILE A 15 -11.51 28.62 -43.61
C ILE A 15 -10.31 27.67 -43.50
N PHE A 16 -9.26 27.87 -44.31
CA PHE A 16 -8.03 27.06 -44.23
C PHE A 16 -7.31 27.23 -42.89
N LEU A 17 -7.21 28.47 -42.38
CA LEU A 17 -6.61 28.72 -41.06
C LEU A 17 -7.41 28.04 -39.93
N VAL A 18 -8.74 28.10 -39.99
CA VAL A 18 -9.61 27.39 -39.03
C VAL A 18 -9.42 25.88 -39.13
N ALA A 19 -9.35 25.31 -40.33
CA ALA A 19 -9.10 23.87 -40.49
C ALA A 19 -7.76 23.43 -39.92
N ILE A 20 -6.67 24.18 -40.18
CA ILE A 20 -5.33 23.87 -39.67
C ILE A 20 -5.26 23.98 -38.15
N THR A 21 -5.92 24.99 -37.56
CA THR A 21 -5.97 25.14 -36.09
C THR A 21 -6.76 24.04 -35.39
N ILE A 22 -7.86 23.56 -35.99
CA ILE A 22 -8.63 22.41 -35.45
C ILE A 22 -7.77 21.13 -35.49
N ILE A 23 -7.13 20.83 -36.62
CA ILE A 23 -6.26 19.65 -36.73
C ILE A 23 -5.07 19.76 -35.77
N GLY A 24 -4.46 20.94 -35.64
CA GLY A 24 -3.36 21.19 -34.72
C GLY A 24 -3.76 21.00 -33.25
N THR A 25 -4.92 21.51 -32.83
CA THR A 25 -5.40 21.35 -31.44
C THR A 25 -5.74 19.90 -31.10
N ILE A 26 -6.29 19.13 -32.04
CA ILE A 26 -6.55 17.69 -31.86
C ILE A 26 -5.23 16.91 -31.71
N ALA A 27 -4.23 17.17 -32.54
CA ALA A 27 -2.92 16.51 -32.46
C ALA A 27 -2.18 16.81 -31.14
N ILE A 28 -2.28 18.05 -30.64
CA ILE A 28 -1.72 18.43 -29.34
C ILE A 28 -2.46 17.70 -28.20
N ARG A 29 -3.79 17.66 -28.25
CA ARG A 29 -4.59 16.91 -27.24
C ARG A 29 -4.25 15.43 -27.24
N GLN A 30 -4.15 14.80 -28.41
CA GLN A 30 -3.76 13.38 -28.52
C GLN A 30 -2.35 13.12 -27.97
N SER A 31 -1.40 14.03 -28.21
CA SER A 31 -0.05 13.93 -27.67
C SER A 31 -0.01 14.04 -26.14
N ILE A 32 -0.77 14.96 -25.54
CA ILE A 32 -0.86 15.13 -24.08
C ILE A 32 -1.58 13.94 -23.44
N VAL A 33 -2.66 13.45 -24.05
CA VAL A 33 -3.37 12.26 -23.58
C VAL A 33 -2.48 11.02 -23.66
N GLY A 34 -1.75 10.84 -24.77
CA GLY A 34 -0.79 9.75 -24.93
C GLY A 34 0.32 9.78 -23.88
N LEU A 35 0.88 10.96 -23.59
CA LEU A 35 1.92 11.11 -22.56
C LEU A 35 1.37 10.83 -21.15
N ASN A 36 0.16 11.30 -20.83
CA ASN A 36 -0.46 11.06 -19.52
C ASN A 36 -0.80 9.58 -19.31
N ILE A 37 -1.28 8.88 -20.35
CA ILE A 37 -1.55 7.44 -20.31
C ILE A 37 -0.24 6.65 -20.19
N ALA A 38 0.79 7.00 -20.96
CA ALA A 38 2.09 6.36 -20.88
C ALA A 38 2.75 6.59 -19.51
N THR A 39 2.65 7.79 -18.95
CA THR A 39 3.16 8.12 -17.61
C THR A 39 2.41 7.34 -16.54
N ASN A 40 1.08 7.29 -16.58
CA ASN A 40 0.31 6.47 -15.63
C ASN A 40 0.68 4.98 -15.73
N SER A 41 0.80 4.44 -16.94
CA SER A 41 1.16 3.04 -17.14
C SER A 41 2.58 2.72 -16.63
N GLN A 42 3.56 3.59 -16.87
CA GLN A 42 4.92 3.44 -16.34
C GLN A 42 4.94 3.52 -14.81
N VAL A 43 4.14 4.41 -14.22
CA VAL A 43 4.00 4.52 -12.76
C VAL A 43 3.43 3.25 -12.17
N SER A 44 2.31 2.75 -12.72
CA SER A 44 1.69 1.49 -12.28
C SER A 44 2.67 0.32 -12.37
N GLN A 45 3.44 0.20 -13.46
CA GLN A 45 4.46 -0.85 -13.58
C GLN A 45 5.55 -0.72 -12.53
N LEU A 46 6.02 0.50 -12.25
CA LEU A 46 7.08 0.71 -11.29
C LEU A 46 6.62 0.42 -9.85
N VAL A 47 5.44 0.90 -9.44
CA VAL A 47 4.89 0.57 -8.11
C VAL A 47 4.60 -0.92 -7.97
N MET A 48 4.10 -1.56 -9.03
CA MET A 48 3.88 -3.00 -9.09
C MET A 48 5.18 -3.78 -8.83
N GLN A 49 6.23 -3.49 -9.59
CA GLN A 49 7.53 -4.14 -9.44
C GLN A 49 8.13 -3.95 -8.04
N ASN A 50 7.87 -2.80 -7.40
CA ASN A 50 8.35 -2.55 -6.04
C ASN A 50 7.55 -3.30 -4.96
N SER A 51 6.27 -3.56 -5.22
CA SER A 51 5.47 -4.46 -4.36
C SER A 51 5.97 -5.89 -4.50
N ASP A 52 6.20 -6.37 -5.74
CA ASP A 52 6.74 -7.69 -6.01
C ASP A 52 8.15 -7.87 -5.42
N ALA A 53 8.98 -6.83 -5.46
CA ALA A 53 10.31 -6.84 -4.85
C ALA A 53 10.24 -7.04 -3.33
N ALA A 54 9.21 -6.52 -2.66
CA ALA A 54 9.02 -6.78 -1.23
C ALA A 54 8.72 -8.27 -0.98
N PHE A 55 7.82 -8.89 -1.75
CA PHE A 55 7.54 -10.33 -1.64
C PHE A 55 8.75 -11.20 -1.96
N PHE A 56 9.50 -10.85 -3.00
CA PHE A 56 10.73 -11.55 -3.34
C PHE A 56 11.71 -11.58 -2.16
N ASN A 57 11.84 -10.47 -1.42
CA ASN A 57 12.69 -10.43 -0.22
C ASN A 57 12.09 -11.21 0.95
N ILE A 58 10.76 -11.24 1.12
CA ILE A 58 10.10 -12.05 2.16
C ILE A 58 10.34 -13.55 1.91
N GLU A 59 10.29 -13.97 0.65
CA GLU A 59 10.43 -15.36 0.23
C GLU A 59 11.89 -15.81 0.10
N HIS A 60 12.86 -14.91 0.27
CA HIS A 60 14.28 -15.28 0.29
C HIS A 60 14.59 -16.15 1.50
N ALA A 61 15.27 -17.28 1.29
CA ALA A 61 15.53 -18.29 2.32
C ALA A 61 16.18 -17.72 3.61
N GLU A 62 17.14 -16.79 3.47
CA GLU A 62 17.81 -16.16 4.61
C GLU A 62 16.85 -15.27 5.43
N ASN A 63 16.05 -14.46 4.73
CA ASN A 63 15.04 -13.60 5.35
C ASN A 63 13.89 -14.41 5.93
N LEU A 64 13.56 -15.57 5.34
CA LEU A 64 12.49 -16.43 5.80
C LEU A 64 12.82 -17.06 7.15
N ALA A 65 14.07 -17.52 7.34
CA ALA A 65 14.54 -18.01 8.63
C ALA A 65 14.48 -16.91 9.71
N GLN A 66 14.91 -15.68 9.37
CA GLN A 66 14.77 -14.54 10.27
C GLN A 66 13.30 -14.20 10.56
N SER A 67 12.43 -14.27 9.55
CA SER A 67 11.00 -13.93 9.66
C SER A 67 10.25 -14.86 10.63
N PHE A 68 10.65 -16.14 10.69
CA PHE A 68 10.11 -17.12 11.64
C PHE A 68 10.75 -17.09 13.02
N SER A 69 11.88 -16.40 13.19
CA SER A 69 12.45 -16.22 14.53
C SER A 69 11.48 -15.47 15.45
N GLY A 70 11.60 -15.61 16.77
CA GLY A 70 10.75 -14.87 17.71
C GLY A 70 10.86 -13.34 17.60
N SER A 71 11.96 -12.84 17.02
CA SER A 71 12.16 -11.44 16.68
C SER A 71 11.84 -11.09 15.22
N GLY A 72 11.34 -12.05 14.43
CA GLY A 72 10.99 -11.88 13.03
C GLY A 72 9.58 -11.36 12.82
N MET A 73 9.28 -10.93 11.59
CA MET A 73 7.98 -10.35 11.25
C MET A 73 6.79 -11.29 11.47
N PHE A 74 6.99 -12.62 11.39
CA PHE A 74 5.94 -13.61 11.67
C PHE A 74 5.96 -14.01 13.15
N GLY A 75 7.13 -14.31 13.70
CA GLY A 75 7.25 -14.79 15.08
C GLY A 75 6.81 -13.76 16.12
N TYR A 76 7.03 -12.47 15.85
CA TYR A 76 6.74 -11.40 16.81
C TYR A 76 5.24 -11.20 17.08
N ILE A 77 4.40 -11.32 16.03
CA ILE A 77 2.94 -11.18 16.12
C ILE A 77 2.21 -12.54 16.05
N ASN A 78 2.86 -13.62 16.47
CA ASN A 78 2.34 -14.98 16.36
C ASN A 78 1.44 -15.40 17.54
N ASN A 79 1.28 -14.57 18.58
CA ASN A 79 0.53 -14.96 19.79
C ASN A 79 -0.97 -14.78 19.58
N GLU A 80 -1.78 -15.48 20.39
CA GLU A 80 -3.24 -15.36 20.37
C GLU A 80 -3.71 -13.91 20.64
N SER A 81 -2.97 -13.17 21.47
CA SER A 81 -3.23 -11.75 21.75
C SER A 81 -2.94 -10.81 20.58
N ASP A 82 -2.30 -11.29 19.51
CA ASP A 82 -1.86 -10.48 18.38
C ASP A 82 -2.80 -10.58 17.17
N LYS A 83 -3.90 -11.37 17.26
CA LYS A 83 -4.85 -11.62 16.16
C LYS A 83 -5.36 -10.34 15.49
N ASP A 84 -5.65 -9.31 16.27
CA ASP A 84 -6.20 -8.03 15.78
C ASP A 84 -5.12 -6.98 15.49
N LYS A 85 -3.85 -7.35 15.60
CA LYS A 85 -2.72 -6.43 15.39
C LYS A 85 -2.21 -6.52 13.95
N GLU A 86 -1.58 -5.44 13.51
CA GLU A 86 -0.91 -5.33 12.22
C GLU A 86 0.51 -4.82 12.48
N LEU A 87 1.51 -5.65 12.17
CA LEU A 87 2.90 -5.25 12.21
C LEU A 87 3.23 -4.54 10.91
N VAL A 88 3.85 -3.37 10.99
CA VAL A 88 4.16 -2.53 9.83
C VAL A 88 5.63 -2.15 9.83
N PHE A 89 6.27 -2.24 8.67
CA PHE A 89 7.61 -1.72 8.43
C PHE A 89 7.74 -1.13 7.02
N CYS A 90 8.71 -0.23 6.82
CA CYS A 90 8.96 0.41 5.54
C CYS A 90 10.11 -0.30 4.83
N PHE A 91 9.87 -0.80 3.63
CA PHE A 91 10.93 -1.40 2.82
C PHE A 91 11.79 -0.30 2.20
N ARG A 92 13.04 -0.21 2.66
CA ARG A 92 13.95 0.90 2.38
C ARG A 92 15.22 0.43 1.68
N GLY A 93 15.59 1.13 0.62
CA GLY A 93 16.81 0.83 -0.14
C GLY A 93 18.10 1.35 0.50
N ASP A 94 18.03 2.04 1.64
CA ASP A 94 19.19 2.47 2.42
C ASP A 94 19.52 1.56 3.60
N GLN A 95 18.76 0.47 3.78
CA GLN A 95 19.02 -0.55 4.79
C GLN A 95 19.68 -1.77 4.14
N SER A 96 20.57 -2.43 4.89
CA SER A 96 21.17 -3.71 4.47
C SER A 96 20.20 -4.87 4.64
N ASP A 97 19.41 -4.82 5.70
CA ASP A 97 18.48 -5.87 6.08
C ASP A 97 17.09 -5.54 5.57
N PHE A 98 16.38 -6.56 5.09
CA PHE A 98 14.99 -6.40 4.66
C PHE A 98 14.06 -6.06 5.83
N PHE A 99 14.35 -6.64 7.01
CA PHE A 99 13.54 -6.48 8.22
C PHE A 99 14.44 -6.20 9.44
N ASP A 100 14.06 -5.19 10.21
CA ASP A 100 14.71 -4.79 11.46
C ASP A 100 13.63 -4.54 12.52
N ILE A 101 13.61 -5.37 13.56
CA ILE A 101 12.64 -5.28 14.66
C ILE A 101 12.67 -3.92 15.39
N ASN A 102 13.79 -3.20 15.34
CA ASN A 102 13.89 -1.87 15.96
C ASN A 102 13.25 -0.77 15.11
N LYS A 103 12.87 -1.09 13.87
CA LYS A 103 12.24 -0.19 12.90
C LYS A 103 10.88 -0.72 12.46
N ILE A 104 10.12 -1.25 13.41
CA ILE A 104 8.73 -1.66 13.18
C ILE A 104 7.78 -0.76 13.95
N SER A 105 6.54 -0.76 13.50
CA SER A 105 5.41 -0.19 14.21
C SER A 105 4.33 -1.25 14.34
N LEU A 106 3.55 -1.16 15.40
CA LEU A 106 2.44 -2.08 15.65
C LEU A 106 1.17 -1.26 15.72
N MET A 107 0.24 -1.59 14.82
CA MET A 107 -1.07 -0.97 14.74
C MET A 107 -2.11 -1.92 15.34
N GLN A 108 -2.96 -1.38 16.22
CA GLN A 108 -4.00 -2.17 16.87
C GLN A 108 -5.19 -1.29 17.25
N TRP A 109 -6.39 -1.86 17.22
CA TRP A 109 -7.53 -1.24 17.88
C TRP A 109 -7.55 -1.63 19.35
N GLU A 110 -7.81 -0.66 20.22
CA GLU A 110 -7.89 -0.87 21.67
C GLU A 110 -9.29 -0.49 22.16
N SER A 111 -9.74 -1.20 23.19
CA SER A 111 -11.04 -0.93 23.81
C SER A 111 -11.18 0.53 24.23
N GLY A 112 -12.30 1.15 23.86
CA GLY A 112 -12.61 2.55 24.16
C GLY A 112 -11.93 3.59 23.26
N LYS A 113 -11.11 3.19 22.27
CA LYS A 113 -10.52 4.11 21.28
C LYS A 113 -11.41 4.28 20.06
N THR A 114 -11.36 5.46 19.47
CA THR A 114 -12.08 5.80 18.23
C THR A 114 -11.20 5.77 16.98
N GLN A 115 -9.92 5.44 17.14
CA GLN A 115 -8.92 5.29 16.08
C GLN A 115 -7.95 4.18 16.48
N PRO A 116 -7.29 3.51 15.51
CA PRO A 116 -6.27 2.53 15.85
C PRO A 116 -5.09 3.22 16.56
N THR A 117 -4.59 2.58 17.61
CA THR A 117 -3.32 2.94 18.24
C THR A 117 -2.21 2.52 17.28
N TYR A 118 -1.46 3.50 16.76
CA TYR A 118 -0.45 3.28 15.73
C TYR A 118 0.99 3.27 16.26
N ASN A 119 1.20 3.64 17.52
CA ASN A 119 2.52 3.88 18.10
C ASN A 119 2.88 2.88 19.20
N ALA A 120 2.25 1.70 19.24
CA ALA A 120 2.48 0.71 20.29
C ALA A 120 3.95 0.23 20.35
N LEU A 121 4.68 0.28 19.22
CA LEU A 121 6.13 0.04 19.13
C LEU A 121 6.89 1.22 18.52
N GLY A 122 6.36 2.44 18.69
CA GLY A 122 6.89 3.63 18.01
C GLY A 122 6.37 3.76 16.58
N THR A 123 6.87 4.77 15.87
CA THR A 123 6.35 5.19 14.55
C THR A 123 7.35 5.01 13.41
N ASP A 124 8.54 4.49 13.70
CA ASP A 124 9.64 4.40 12.74
C ASP A 124 9.49 3.25 11.74
N GLY A 125 8.49 2.38 11.94
CA GLY A 125 8.12 1.35 10.97
C GLY A 125 7.30 1.87 9.80
N TYR A 126 6.57 2.96 9.92
CA TYR A 126 5.79 3.46 8.80
C TYR A 126 6.66 4.16 7.76
N CYS A 127 6.28 4.07 6.49
CA CYS A 127 6.92 4.89 5.47
C CYS A 127 6.59 6.38 5.64
N ASP A 128 7.59 7.25 5.42
CA ASP A 128 7.44 8.70 5.55
C ASP A 128 7.60 9.41 4.20
N ALA A 129 6.51 9.96 3.69
CA ALA A 129 6.49 10.63 2.38
C ALA A 129 6.94 12.10 2.44
N ARG A 130 7.20 12.64 3.63
CA ARG A 130 7.62 14.05 3.82
C ARG A 130 8.99 14.28 3.20
N THR A 131 9.25 15.52 2.80
CA THR A 131 10.52 15.91 2.14
C THR A 131 11.58 16.40 3.12
N ASN A 132 11.19 16.75 4.35
CA ASN A 132 12.03 17.35 5.38
C ASN A 132 12.36 16.39 6.53
N VAL A 133 12.46 15.09 6.24
CA VAL A 133 12.78 14.04 7.22
C VAL A 133 14.13 13.42 6.92
N SER A 134 14.82 12.97 7.97
CA SER A 134 16.11 12.31 7.83
C SER A 134 15.96 10.90 7.25
N GLY A 135 16.98 10.46 6.49
CA GLY A 135 17.03 9.12 5.91
C GLY A 135 16.41 9.00 4.51
N ASN A 136 16.41 7.77 3.99
CA ASN A 136 15.76 7.42 2.73
C ASN A 136 14.61 6.44 2.99
N TRP A 137 13.38 6.93 2.91
CA TRP A 137 12.14 6.15 3.09
C TRP A 137 11.65 5.47 1.80
N PHE A 138 12.49 5.46 0.77
CA PHE A 138 12.18 4.91 -0.55
C PHE A 138 12.91 3.58 -0.74
N THR A 139 12.35 2.71 -1.57
CA THR A 139 12.92 1.38 -1.90
C THR A 139 14.23 1.48 -2.67
N SER A 140 14.59 2.66 -3.18
CA SER A 140 15.84 2.89 -3.90
C SER A 140 16.40 4.29 -3.69
N GLY A 141 17.67 4.49 -4.04
CA GLY A 141 18.33 5.80 -3.99
C GLY A 141 17.75 6.85 -4.95
N ARG A 142 16.94 6.46 -5.95
CA ARG A 142 16.27 7.39 -6.87
C ARG A 142 15.04 8.08 -6.24
N LYS A 143 14.66 7.69 -5.03
CA LYS A 143 13.57 8.29 -4.24
C LYS A 143 12.26 8.46 -5.00
N ALA A 144 11.92 7.44 -5.79
CA ALA A 144 10.75 7.46 -6.67
C ALA A 144 9.55 6.73 -6.03
N VAL A 145 9.78 5.49 -5.58
CA VAL A 145 8.75 4.63 -4.97
C VAL A 145 9.11 4.34 -3.52
N MET A 146 8.09 4.31 -2.68
CA MET A 146 8.16 3.80 -1.32
C MET A 146 7.19 2.63 -1.18
N THR A 147 7.59 1.61 -0.45
CA THR A 147 6.79 0.41 -0.20
C THR A 147 6.63 0.20 1.29
N GLN A 148 5.40 0.27 1.77
CA GLN A 148 5.05 -0.13 3.13
C GLN A 148 4.62 -1.59 3.13
N VAL A 149 5.20 -2.37 4.04
CA VAL A 149 4.83 -3.77 4.24
C VAL A 149 4.07 -3.88 5.55
N ALA A 150 2.90 -4.51 5.50
CA ALA A 150 2.12 -4.85 6.69
C ALA A 150 1.92 -6.36 6.76
N VAL A 151 2.08 -6.92 7.95
CA VAL A 151 1.96 -8.35 8.24
C VAL A 151 0.86 -8.53 9.28
N LYS A 152 -0.06 -9.44 9.01
CA LYS A 152 -1.22 -9.69 9.86
C LYS A 152 -1.62 -11.16 9.82
N PHE A 153 -1.97 -11.72 10.97
CA PHE A 153 -2.67 -13.00 11.02
C PHE A 153 -4.18 -12.73 10.85
N PRO A 154 -4.87 -13.39 9.90
CA PRO A 154 -6.27 -13.15 9.63
C PRO A 154 -7.11 -13.54 10.85
N THR A 155 -8.09 -12.70 11.17
CA THR A 155 -9.06 -12.92 12.25
C THR A 155 -10.28 -13.70 11.80
N ALA A 156 -10.45 -13.88 10.48
CA ALA A 156 -11.54 -14.63 9.90
C ALA A 156 -11.39 -16.12 10.23
N ILE A 157 -12.39 -16.66 10.92
CA ILE A 157 -12.58 -18.09 11.08
C ILE A 157 -13.03 -18.61 9.72
N GLU A 158 -12.12 -19.17 8.92
CA GLU A 158 -12.57 -19.91 7.74
C GLU A 158 -13.44 -21.08 8.18
N GLN A 159 -14.57 -21.22 7.48
CA GLN A 159 -15.76 -21.97 7.89
C GLN A 159 -15.58 -23.50 7.89
N ASP A 160 -14.44 -24.02 7.45
CA ASP A 160 -14.24 -25.47 7.34
C ASP A 160 -13.48 -26.02 8.55
N PRO A 161 -14.14 -26.84 9.41
CA PRO A 161 -13.47 -27.48 10.52
C PRO A 161 -12.24 -28.25 10.02
N PHE A 162 -11.11 -28.08 10.69
CA PHE A 162 -9.85 -28.80 10.43
C PHE A 162 -9.05 -28.39 9.18
N TYR A 163 -9.38 -27.29 8.48
CA TYR A 163 -8.64 -26.88 7.29
C TYR A 163 -7.12 -26.70 7.54
N ASP A 164 -6.76 -26.04 8.62
CA ASP A 164 -5.36 -25.77 9.01
C ASP A 164 -4.82 -26.80 10.04
N ARG A 165 -5.55 -27.90 10.27
CA ARG A 165 -5.16 -28.93 11.24
C ARG A 165 -4.25 -29.96 10.59
N GLN A 166 -3.13 -30.25 11.23
CA GLN A 166 -2.26 -31.34 10.80
C GLN A 166 -3.00 -32.69 10.94
N ARG A 167 -2.96 -33.51 9.89
CA ARG A 167 -3.60 -34.83 9.91
C ARG A 167 -2.77 -35.81 10.74
N GLY A 168 -3.43 -36.53 11.64
CA GLY A 168 -2.85 -37.67 12.36
C GLY A 168 -1.97 -37.32 13.57
N THR A 169 -1.96 -36.06 14.01
CA THR A 169 -1.22 -35.61 15.20
C THR A 169 -2.14 -34.80 16.13
N ASP A 170 -1.94 -34.92 17.45
CA ASP A 170 -2.46 -33.95 18.42
C ASP A 170 -1.37 -32.88 18.63
N PRO A 171 -1.61 -31.61 18.29
CA PRO A 171 -0.60 -30.55 18.43
C PRO A 171 -0.16 -30.34 19.88
N LYS A 172 -1.02 -30.61 20.88
CA LYS A 172 -0.66 -30.49 22.30
C LYS A 172 0.22 -31.65 22.77
N GLU A 173 -0.03 -32.85 22.28
CA GLU A 173 0.75 -34.04 22.64
C GLU A 173 2.08 -34.10 21.88
N ALA A 174 2.08 -33.68 20.61
CA ALA A 174 3.27 -33.65 19.76
C ALA A 174 4.11 -32.36 19.89
N GLN A 175 3.62 -31.37 20.65
CA GLN A 175 4.24 -30.03 20.80
C GLN A 175 4.51 -29.33 19.46
N ILE A 176 3.64 -29.55 18.48
CA ILE A 176 3.76 -28.96 17.15
C ILE A 176 2.89 -27.70 17.12
N GLU A 177 3.43 -26.57 16.68
CA GLU A 177 2.57 -25.40 16.43
C GLU A 177 1.58 -25.70 15.30
N GLU A 178 0.32 -25.33 15.53
CA GLU A 178 -0.71 -25.40 14.51
C GLU A 178 -0.37 -24.53 13.30
N ALA A 179 -0.84 -24.94 12.12
CA ALA A 179 -0.62 -24.14 10.92
C ALA A 179 -1.35 -22.81 11.08
N LYS A 180 -0.64 -21.71 10.80
CA LYS A 180 -1.20 -20.36 10.89
C LYS A 180 -1.09 -19.68 9.54
N ARG A 181 -2.18 -19.05 9.13
CA ARG A 181 -2.16 -18.23 7.92
C ARG A 181 -1.65 -16.84 8.25
N VAL A 182 -0.85 -16.28 7.37
CA VAL A 182 -0.40 -14.89 7.48
C VAL A 182 -0.73 -14.18 6.17
N LYS A 183 -1.33 -13.00 6.29
CA LYS A 183 -1.53 -12.07 5.19
C LYS A 183 -0.44 -11.02 5.21
N ILE A 184 0.10 -10.74 4.05
CA ILE A 184 1.12 -9.73 3.86
C ILE A 184 0.61 -8.75 2.80
N PHE A 185 0.63 -7.47 3.15
CA PHE A 185 0.23 -6.37 2.29
C PHE A 185 1.49 -5.58 1.92
N ALA A 186 1.77 -5.45 0.63
CA ALA A 186 2.79 -4.55 0.11
C ALA A 186 2.12 -3.38 -0.60
N VAL A 187 2.17 -2.20 0.01
CA VAL A 187 1.60 -0.97 -0.54
C VAL A 187 2.72 -0.11 -1.09
N SER A 188 2.87 -0.09 -2.41
CA SER A 188 3.85 0.73 -3.11
C SER A 188 3.20 1.99 -3.67
N LEU A 189 3.78 3.16 -3.42
CA LEU A 189 3.28 4.43 -3.95
C LEU A 189 4.39 5.37 -4.43
N MET A 190 4.00 6.32 -5.28
CA MET A 190 4.85 7.41 -5.75
C MET A 190 4.31 8.75 -5.25
N PRO A 191 4.77 9.23 -4.08
CA PRO A 191 4.31 10.51 -3.56
C PRO A 191 4.54 11.62 -4.58
N SER A 192 5.72 11.71 -5.20
CA SER A 192 6.14 12.80 -6.10
C SER A 192 5.17 13.14 -7.23
N LEU A 193 4.30 12.20 -7.61
CA LEU A 193 3.30 12.36 -8.68
C LEU A 193 1.90 12.73 -8.19
N SER A 194 1.68 12.77 -6.88
CA SER A 194 0.49 13.32 -6.25
C SER A 194 0.70 14.78 -5.88
N SER A 195 -0.32 15.61 -6.11
CA SER A 195 -0.40 17.00 -5.67
C SER A 195 -0.89 17.17 -4.23
N VAL A 196 -1.20 16.07 -3.53
CA VAL A 196 -1.68 16.09 -2.15
C VAL A 196 -0.54 16.35 -1.17
N ASP A 197 -0.83 17.08 -0.08
CA ASP A 197 0.10 17.25 1.02
C ASP A 197 0.57 15.88 1.57
N ARG A 198 1.89 15.71 1.69
CA ARG A 198 2.54 14.51 2.23
C ARG A 198 2.03 14.12 3.61
N ASN A 199 1.59 15.10 4.40
CA ASN A 199 1.01 14.82 5.71
C ASN A 199 -0.25 13.94 5.59
N PHE A 200 -1.10 14.15 4.59
CA PHE A 200 -2.28 13.31 4.39
C PHE A 200 -1.91 11.91 3.89
N ILE A 201 -0.86 11.78 3.07
CA ILE A 201 -0.32 10.48 2.68
C ILE A 201 0.16 9.72 3.93
N ASN A 202 0.92 10.39 4.80
CA ASN A 202 1.39 9.78 6.05
C ASN A 202 0.24 9.42 6.98
N VAL A 203 -0.84 10.19 7.05
CA VAL A 203 -2.04 9.78 7.82
C VAL A 203 -2.60 8.46 7.29
N CYS A 204 -2.70 8.29 5.97
CA CYS A 204 -3.14 7.01 5.40
C CYS A 204 -2.20 5.85 5.74
N LEU A 205 -0.88 6.09 5.70
CA LEU A 205 0.13 5.07 5.98
C LEU A 205 0.26 4.71 7.47
N GLN A 206 0.09 5.69 8.35
CA GLN A 206 0.40 5.59 9.77
C GLN A 206 -0.83 5.34 10.64
N GLN A 207 -2.03 5.69 10.18
CA GLN A 207 -3.23 5.70 11.04
C GLN A 207 -4.37 4.86 10.47
N ARG A 208 -4.13 4.08 9.42
CA ARG A 208 -5.10 3.18 8.80
C ARG A 208 -4.50 1.79 8.74
N MET A 209 -5.29 0.78 9.05
CA MET A 209 -4.89 -0.61 8.89
C MET A 209 -4.97 -0.99 7.40
N SER A 210 -4.12 -1.91 6.97
CA SER A 210 -4.17 -2.48 5.62
C SER A 210 -5.41 -3.37 5.45
N GLU A 211 -5.77 -4.10 6.50
CA GLU A 211 -7.03 -4.83 6.63
C GLU A 211 -7.65 -4.52 8.00
N LEU A 212 -8.87 -3.97 7.99
CA LEU A 212 -9.53 -3.53 9.21
C LEU A 212 -9.90 -4.73 10.09
N SER A 213 -9.37 -4.77 11.31
CA SER A 213 -9.81 -5.69 12.37
C SER A 213 -10.07 -4.92 13.65
N ILE A 214 -11.33 -4.85 14.05
CA ILE A 214 -11.75 -4.25 15.32
C ILE A 214 -12.08 -5.40 16.26
N PRO A 215 -11.40 -5.55 17.41
CA PRO A 215 -11.72 -6.55 18.42
C PRO A 215 -13.21 -6.50 18.82
N GLU A 216 -13.81 -7.66 19.09
CA GLU A 216 -15.24 -7.77 19.43
C GLU A 216 -15.64 -6.96 20.68
N ASP A 217 -14.70 -6.73 21.59
CA ASP A 217 -14.87 -5.93 22.81
C ASP A 217 -14.69 -4.41 22.58
N THR A 218 -14.46 -4.00 21.33
CA THR A 218 -14.24 -2.61 20.93
C THR A 218 -15.39 -2.11 20.06
N THR A 219 -16.13 -1.12 20.55
CA THR A 219 -17.18 -0.47 19.76
C THR A 219 -16.56 0.38 18.66
N ALA A 220 -16.82 0.03 17.39
CA ALA A 220 -16.40 0.84 16.26
C ALA A 220 -16.97 2.27 16.35
N PRO A 221 -16.17 3.32 16.07
CA PRO A 221 -16.64 4.70 16.11
C PRO A 221 -17.76 4.95 15.09
N THR A 222 -18.79 5.69 15.49
CA THR A 222 -19.79 6.20 14.55
C THR A 222 -19.19 7.34 13.73
N ILE A 223 -19.12 7.16 12.42
CA ILE A 223 -18.58 8.17 11.51
C ILE A 223 -19.72 9.05 10.97
N PRO A 224 -19.65 10.39 11.12
CA PRO A 224 -20.64 11.28 10.54
C PRO A 224 -20.78 11.10 9.02
N ALA A 225 -22.00 11.23 8.51
CA ALA A 225 -22.24 11.22 7.08
C ALA A 225 -21.50 12.39 6.41
N GLY A 226 -20.77 12.10 5.33
CA GLY A 226 -19.98 13.10 4.60
C GLY A 226 -18.56 13.32 5.11
N THR A 227 -18.12 12.60 6.16
CA THR A 227 -16.70 12.58 6.55
C THR A 227 -15.86 12.04 5.39
N ALA A 228 -14.83 12.79 5.00
CA ALA A 228 -13.91 12.36 3.95
C ALA A 228 -13.15 11.09 4.39
N ASP A 229 -12.85 10.19 3.45
CA ASP A 229 -12.17 8.93 3.75
C ASP A 229 -10.81 9.13 4.42
N LYS A 230 -10.10 10.22 4.08
CA LYS A 230 -8.85 10.63 4.75
C LYS A 230 -9.01 10.87 6.25
N ASP A 231 -10.21 11.26 6.72
CA ASP A 231 -10.52 11.53 8.12
C ASP A 231 -11.30 10.38 8.78
N ASN A 232 -11.57 9.31 8.03
CA ASN A 232 -12.30 8.14 8.50
C ASN A 232 -11.32 7.03 8.94
N PRO A 233 -11.21 6.72 10.25
CA PRO A 233 -10.30 5.68 10.74
C PRO A 233 -10.74 4.25 10.39
N LEU A 234 -11.97 4.07 9.92
CA LEU A 234 -12.48 2.77 9.44
C LEU A 234 -12.07 2.46 8.00
N LYS A 235 -11.40 3.40 7.32
CA LYS A 235 -10.90 3.19 5.96
C LYS A 235 -9.55 2.49 6.01
N THR A 236 -9.33 1.59 5.07
CA THR A 236 -8.03 0.93 4.91
C THR A 236 -6.98 1.89 4.33
N VAL A 237 -5.70 1.53 4.41
CA VAL A 237 -4.61 2.27 3.74
C VAL A 237 -4.95 2.49 2.25
N THR A 238 -5.40 1.43 1.58
CA THR A 238 -5.77 1.43 0.16
C THR A 238 -6.92 2.41 -0.13
N GLU A 239 -8.00 2.37 0.64
CA GLU A 239 -9.13 3.29 0.45
C GLU A 239 -8.73 4.75 0.71
N CYS A 240 -7.93 4.98 1.75
CA CYS A 240 -7.44 6.31 2.10
C CYS A 240 -6.57 6.90 0.99
N LEU A 241 -5.59 6.15 0.48
CA LEU A 241 -4.73 6.59 -0.63
C LEU A 241 -5.51 6.81 -1.92
N ALA A 242 -6.50 5.96 -2.21
CA ALA A 242 -7.39 6.12 -3.36
C ALA A 242 -8.20 7.41 -3.28
N SER A 243 -8.75 7.73 -2.11
CA SER A 243 -9.52 8.97 -1.90
C SER A 243 -8.69 10.25 -2.12
N LEU A 244 -7.37 10.15 -1.93
CA LEU A 244 -6.41 11.23 -2.15
C LEU A 244 -5.87 11.28 -3.59
N ASN A 245 -6.30 10.38 -4.49
CA ASN A 245 -5.75 10.26 -5.85
C ASN A 245 -4.21 10.12 -5.85
N VAL A 246 -3.67 9.40 -4.86
CA VAL A 246 -2.24 9.08 -4.85
C VAL A 246 -2.00 7.91 -5.81
N PRO A 247 -0.98 7.94 -6.67
CA PRO A 247 -0.62 6.76 -7.45
C PRO A 247 -0.01 5.68 -6.56
N PHE A 248 -0.70 4.55 -6.41
CA PHE A 248 -0.25 3.42 -5.61
C PHE A 248 -0.64 2.08 -6.24
N THR A 249 -0.10 1.00 -5.69
CA THR A 249 -0.53 -0.38 -5.91
C THR A 249 -0.43 -1.10 -4.57
N THR A 250 -1.48 -1.87 -4.26
CA THR A 250 -1.50 -2.76 -3.09
C THR A 250 -1.50 -4.17 -3.61
N GLN A 251 -0.50 -4.94 -3.23
CA GLN A 251 -0.43 -6.38 -3.46
C GLN A 251 -0.64 -7.11 -2.14
N VAL A 252 -1.39 -8.22 -2.19
CA VAL A 252 -1.73 -9.03 -1.02
C VAL A 252 -1.40 -10.48 -1.32
N SER A 253 -0.59 -11.08 -0.46
CA SER A 253 -0.28 -12.50 -0.51
C SER A 253 -0.63 -13.15 0.81
N GLU A 254 -1.23 -14.34 0.74
CA GLU A 254 -1.56 -15.15 1.91
C GLU A 254 -0.67 -16.39 1.91
N TYR A 255 -0.01 -16.65 3.04
CA TYR A 255 0.87 -17.80 3.24
C TYR A 255 0.34 -18.66 4.38
N THR A 256 0.51 -19.98 4.27
CA THR A 256 0.25 -20.90 5.39
C THR A 256 1.59 -21.33 5.98
N ILE A 257 1.83 -20.97 7.23
CA ILE A 257 3.04 -21.30 7.97
C ILE A 257 2.81 -22.64 8.65
N THR A 258 3.65 -23.62 8.33
CA THR A 258 3.64 -24.96 8.95
C THR A 258 5.01 -25.31 9.47
N GLN A 259 5.10 -25.87 10.68
CA GLN A 259 6.35 -26.50 11.12
C GLN A 259 6.59 -27.79 10.32
N ASN A 260 7.68 -27.84 9.56
CA ASN A 260 8.13 -29.03 8.85
C ASN A 260 9.37 -29.58 9.54
N PHE A 261 9.28 -30.79 10.08
CA PHE A 261 10.42 -31.55 10.59
C PHE A 261 10.92 -32.45 9.46
N SER A 262 11.81 -31.93 8.61
CA SER A 262 12.59 -32.74 7.67
C SER A 262 13.94 -33.11 8.29
#